data_AF-A0A0L0S3R3-F1
#
_entry.id   AF-A0A0L0S3R3-F1
#
_cell.length_a   1.000
_cell.length_b   1.000
_cell.length_c   1.000
_cell.angle_alpha   90.00
_cell.angle_beta   90.00
_cell.angle_gamma   90.00
#
_symmetry.space_group_name_H-M   'P 1'
#
loop_
_entity.id
_entity.type
_entity.pdbx_description
1 polymer ?
#
loop_
_entity_poly.entity_id
_entity_poly.type
_entity_poly.pdbx_seq_one_letter_code
_entity_poly.pdbx_strand_id
1 'polypeptide(L)'
;MSDTNHQTNYTATVDLDEASPPLVLQTLYPSVPHAPWWQRAHIALREYLAEILGTFMLVAVGEGAVAQTVLSKGEHGDALSVRFGFAAGITLGVLLAGDISGGHLNPAVTIAMAVHRGFPWTKVPGYLIAQGIGAFLGAAIIFACYIRGIDHVDGGHRTVPSWTRPPNAYPTATAGIFATYPAQYMTTGTGFLVEMMGTTVFVLGVFAATEPRNGAMAGLNKAVAVGISIFAVGVALGGETSFAINPTRDFAPRIFLLMVGYGSEVFSAFNDYWWVPMIAPPVGGVLAGIIMRMFCCWPKSAEEYGRVNTHLFEDDLVEERGKRVTETNGKVRRTSGTRSAAELDPQMRRREISAETAATYLN
;
A
#
# COMPACT_ATOMS: atom_id res chain seq x y z
N MET A 1 73.35 -11.55 -1.99
CA MET A 1 72.48 -12.23 -1.01
C MET A 1 71.65 -11.14 -0.37
N SER A 2 70.46 -10.91 -0.90
CA SER A 2 69.58 -9.80 -0.55
C SER A 2 68.37 -10.36 0.19
N ASP A 3 68.15 -9.87 1.40
CA ASP A 3 66.94 -10.09 2.19
C ASP A 3 65.70 -9.64 1.43
N THR A 4 64.71 -10.53 1.35
CA THR A 4 63.38 -10.19 0.83
C THR A 4 62.30 -10.58 1.83
N ASN A 5 61.60 -9.53 2.28
CA ASN A 5 60.30 -9.52 2.92
C ASN A 5 59.32 -10.48 2.23
N HIS A 6 58.66 -11.35 3.01
CA HIS A 6 57.37 -11.90 2.65
C HIS A 6 56.28 -11.23 3.50
N GLN A 7 55.75 -10.10 2.99
CA GLN A 7 54.41 -9.64 3.33
C GLN A 7 53.43 -10.27 2.33
N THR A 8 52.57 -11.17 2.80
CA THR A 8 51.44 -11.71 2.05
C THR A 8 50.34 -10.64 1.97
N ASN A 9 50.27 -9.95 0.84
CA ASN A 9 49.15 -9.06 0.53
C ASN A 9 47.95 -9.91 0.05
N TYR A 10 46.89 -9.99 0.86
CA TYR A 10 45.57 -10.38 0.37
C TYR A 10 44.95 -9.17 -0.33
N THR A 11 45.00 -9.14 -1.66
CA THR A 11 44.23 -8.20 -2.46
C THR A 11 42.89 -8.86 -2.78
N ALA A 12 41.84 -8.52 -2.04
CA ALA A 12 40.48 -8.87 -2.44
C ALA A 12 40.11 -7.98 -3.63
N THR A 13 40.13 -8.53 -4.83
CA THR A 13 39.53 -7.91 -6.01
C THR A 13 38.01 -8.01 -5.86
N VAL A 14 37.37 -6.88 -5.60
CA VAL A 14 35.91 -6.74 -5.73
C VAL A 14 35.63 -6.59 -7.22
N ASP A 15 35.15 -7.66 -7.85
CA ASP A 15 34.58 -7.58 -9.20
C ASP A 15 33.31 -6.71 -9.15
N LEU A 16 33.30 -5.61 -9.91
CA LEU A 16 32.20 -4.65 -9.99
C LEU A 16 31.28 -4.88 -11.21
N ASP A 17 31.27 -6.08 -11.78
CA ASP A 17 30.48 -6.40 -13.00
C ASP A 17 29.29 -7.37 -12.76
N GLU A 18 28.85 -7.59 -11.52
CA GLU A 18 27.52 -8.15 -11.28
C GLU A 18 26.48 -7.03 -11.18
N ALA A 19 25.74 -6.84 -12.27
CA ALA A 19 24.48 -6.11 -12.26
C ALA A 19 23.60 -6.68 -11.14
N SER A 20 23.54 -5.95 -10.02
CA SER A 20 22.81 -6.38 -8.84
C SER A 20 21.36 -6.63 -9.23
N PRO A 21 20.78 -7.80 -8.94
CA PRO A 21 19.37 -8.03 -9.20
C PRO A 21 18.57 -6.97 -8.43
N PRO A 22 17.37 -6.58 -8.91
CA PRO A 22 16.47 -5.76 -8.11
C PRO A 22 16.35 -6.43 -6.74
N LEU A 23 16.25 -5.63 -5.67
CA LEU A 23 16.16 -6.08 -4.29
C LEU A 23 14.87 -6.90 -4.08
N VAL A 24 14.82 -8.10 -4.65
CA VAL A 24 13.80 -9.10 -4.46
C VAL A 24 13.99 -9.58 -3.04
N LEU A 25 12.92 -9.63 -2.28
CA LEU A 25 12.80 -10.12 -0.89
C LEU A 25 13.51 -11.46 -0.57
N GLN A 26 14.14 -12.11 -1.54
CA GLN A 26 15.07 -13.24 -1.39
C GLN A 26 16.37 -12.87 -0.66
N THR A 27 16.87 -11.63 -0.72
CA THR A 27 18.17 -11.28 -0.09
C THR A 27 18.11 -11.09 1.43
N LEU A 28 16.92 -10.92 2.02
CA LEU A 28 16.79 -10.86 3.49
C LEU A 28 16.64 -12.24 4.15
N TYR A 29 16.31 -13.29 3.38
CA TYR A 29 16.29 -14.65 3.88
C TYR A 29 16.71 -15.60 2.75
N PRO A 30 17.98 -16.07 2.73
CA PRO A 30 18.29 -17.25 1.93
C PRO A 30 17.27 -18.32 2.32
N SER A 31 16.67 -18.99 1.34
CA SER A 31 15.83 -20.16 1.53
C SER A 31 16.64 -21.20 2.30
N VAL A 32 16.67 -21.10 3.64
CA VAL A 32 17.44 -22.02 4.47
C VAL A 32 16.79 -23.39 4.27
N PRO A 33 17.45 -24.34 3.59
CA PRO A 33 16.82 -25.60 3.16
C PRO A 33 16.35 -26.47 4.34
N HIS A 34 16.65 -26.06 5.58
CA HIS A 34 16.29 -26.72 6.83
C HIS A 34 15.69 -25.78 7.89
N ALA A 35 15.11 -24.64 7.49
CA ALA A 35 14.41 -23.78 8.44
C ALA A 35 13.35 -24.58 9.22
N PRO A 36 13.33 -24.56 10.56
CA PRO A 36 12.28 -25.23 11.32
C PRO A 36 10.90 -24.68 10.96
N TRP A 37 9.86 -25.47 11.16
CA TRP A 37 8.50 -25.16 10.68
C TRP A 37 7.99 -23.78 11.16
N TRP A 38 8.38 -23.35 12.37
CA TRP A 38 8.00 -22.04 12.93
C TRP A 38 8.63 -20.86 12.15
N GLN A 39 9.82 -21.02 11.59
CA GLN A 39 10.47 -19.97 10.81
C GLN A 39 9.84 -19.84 9.41
N ARG A 40 9.46 -20.96 8.80
CA ARG A 40 8.67 -20.96 7.56
C ARG A 40 7.27 -20.37 7.76
N ALA A 41 6.60 -20.75 8.85
CA ALA A 41 5.32 -20.17 9.24
C ALA A 41 5.45 -18.67 9.49
N HIS A 42 6.48 -18.22 10.20
CA HIS A 42 6.74 -16.80 10.42
C HIS A 42 6.91 -16.03 9.10
N ILE A 43 7.71 -16.55 8.16
CA ILE A 43 7.88 -15.92 6.84
C ILE A 43 6.55 -15.85 6.08
N ALA A 44 5.77 -16.95 6.09
CA ALA A 44 4.46 -16.99 5.44
C ALA A 44 3.42 -16.08 6.09
N LEU A 45 3.51 -15.85 7.41
CA LEU A 45 2.57 -15.03 8.18
C LEU A 45 2.99 -13.57 8.33
N ARG A 46 4.24 -13.25 8.00
CA ARG A 46 4.87 -11.94 8.27
C ARG A 46 4.07 -10.78 7.68
N GLU A 47 3.60 -10.92 6.45
CA GLU A 47 2.78 -9.91 5.78
C GLU A 47 1.46 -9.66 6.53
N TYR A 48 0.77 -10.73 6.94
CA TYR A 48 -0.47 -10.62 7.70
C TYR A 48 -0.26 -10.04 9.11
N LEU A 49 0.85 -10.38 9.77
CA LEU A 49 1.22 -9.78 11.07
C LEU A 49 1.51 -8.28 10.93
N ALA A 50 2.15 -7.87 9.83
CA ALA A 50 2.38 -6.46 9.54
C ALA A 50 1.06 -5.71 9.27
N GLU A 51 0.12 -6.31 8.54
CA GLU A 51 -1.22 -5.75 8.33
C GLU A 51 -2.01 -5.64 9.65
N ILE A 52 -1.94 -6.65 10.53
CA ILE A 52 -2.51 -6.58 11.89
C ILE A 52 -1.93 -5.38 12.65
N LEU A 53 -0.61 -5.26 12.71
CA LEU A 53 0.06 -4.19 13.46
C LEU A 53 -0.25 -2.80 12.88
N GLY A 54 -0.22 -2.66 11.55
CA GLY A 54 -0.48 -1.39 10.91
C GLY A 54 -1.93 -0.93 11.05
N THR A 55 -2.91 -1.83 10.89
CA THR A 55 -4.32 -1.50 11.10
C THR A 55 -4.62 -1.26 12.58
N PHE A 56 -3.96 -1.98 13.49
CA PHE A 56 -4.01 -1.69 14.92
C PHE A 56 -3.56 -0.25 15.22
N MET A 57 -2.44 0.20 14.66
CA MET A 57 -1.97 1.59 14.86
C MET A 57 -2.95 2.63 14.29
N LEU A 58 -3.49 2.38 13.09
CA LEU A 58 -4.51 3.23 12.49
C LEU A 58 -5.72 3.41 13.43
N VAL A 59 -6.28 2.30 13.90
CA VAL A 59 -7.50 2.32 14.72
C VAL A 59 -7.22 2.84 16.12
N ALA A 60 -6.17 2.36 16.79
CA ALA A 60 -5.86 2.78 18.16
C ALA A 60 -5.57 4.29 18.26
N VAL A 61 -4.73 4.84 17.37
CA VAL A 61 -4.41 6.28 17.40
C VAL A 61 -5.61 7.12 16.99
N GLY A 62 -6.32 6.71 15.94
CA GLY A 62 -7.49 7.44 15.44
C GLY A 62 -8.64 7.47 16.45
N GLU A 63 -9.06 6.31 16.96
CA GLU A 63 -10.13 6.21 17.97
C GLU A 63 -9.70 6.82 19.31
N GLY A 64 -8.42 6.74 19.69
CA GLY A 64 -7.91 7.45 20.85
C GLY A 64 -8.08 8.97 20.76
N ALA A 65 -7.85 9.54 19.57
CA ALA A 65 -8.12 10.96 19.32
C ALA A 65 -9.62 11.28 19.43
N VAL A 66 -10.51 10.40 18.94
CA VAL A 66 -11.96 10.57 19.09
C VAL A 66 -12.37 10.48 20.56
N ALA A 67 -11.88 9.47 21.29
CA ALA A 67 -12.18 9.25 22.70
C ALA A 67 -11.77 10.47 23.53
N GLN A 68 -10.57 11.01 23.31
CA GLN A 68 -10.11 12.21 24.00
C GLN A 68 -11.02 13.40 23.72
N THR A 69 -11.38 13.66 22.46
CA THR A 69 -12.26 14.78 22.09
C THR A 69 -13.67 14.62 22.67
N VAL A 70 -14.29 13.44 22.50
CA VAL A 70 -15.67 13.18 22.93
C VAL A 70 -15.79 13.19 24.46
N LEU A 71 -14.92 12.47 25.16
CA LEU A 71 -15.03 12.30 26.60
C LEU A 71 -14.64 13.55 27.39
N SER A 72 -13.77 14.41 26.81
CA SER A 72 -13.44 15.72 27.37
C SER A 72 -14.41 16.83 26.96
N LYS A 73 -15.45 16.51 26.18
CA LYS A 73 -16.40 17.50 25.63
C LYS A 73 -15.71 18.66 24.89
N GLY A 74 -14.61 18.35 24.19
CA GLY A 74 -13.85 19.30 23.40
C GLY A 74 -12.71 20.02 24.14
N GLU A 75 -12.47 19.75 25.43
CA GLU A 75 -11.39 20.40 26.18
C GLU A 75 -9.99 19.93 25.74
N HIS A 76 -9.86 18.64 25.40
CA HIS A 76 -8.58 18.02 25.03
C HIS A 76 -8.45 17.70 23.54
N GLY A 77 -9.37 18.18 22.69
CA GLY A 77 -9.34 17.94 21.26
C GLY A 77 -10.56 18.49 20.54
N ASP A 78 -10.50 18.54 19.21
CA ASP A 78 -11.57 19.03 18.35
C ASP A 78 -11.68 18.17 17.07
N ALA A 79 -12.49 18.62 16.12
CA ALA A 79 -12.66 17.90 14.85
C ALA A 79 -11.35 17.84 14.04
N LEU A 80 -10.45 18.82 14.17
CA LEU A 80 -9.17 18.84 13.46
C LEU A 80 -8.19 17.86 14.09
N SER A 81 -8.14 17.79 15.43
CA SER A 81 -7.29 16.82 16.15
C SER A 81 -7.68 15.38 15.84
N VAL A 82 -8.98 15.08 15.71
CA VAL A 82 -9.46 13.75 15.29
C VAL A 82 -8.94 13.39 13.89
N ARG A 83 -9.09 14.29 12.91
CA ARG A 83 -8.63 14.07 11.53
C ARG A 83 -7.11 13.87 11.48
N PHE A 84 -6.37 14.66 12.25
CA PHE A 84 -4.93 14.52 12.38
C PHE A 84 -4.54 13.21 13.06
N GLY A 85 -5.28 12.77 14.08
CA GLY A 85 -5.07 11.48 14.76
C GLY A 85 -5.18 10.29 13.80
N PHE A 86 -6.21 10.25 12.95
CA PHE A 86 -6.31 9.21 11.91
C PHE A 86 -5.18 9.27 10.88
N ALA A 87 -4.80 10.47 10.46
CA ALA A 87 -3.68 10.67 9.53
C ALA A 87 -2.33 10.22 10.13
N ALA A 88 -2.08 10.53 11.40
CA ALA A 88 -0.91 10.06 12.14
C ALA A 88 -0.93 8.55 12.34
N GLY A 89 -2.10 7.99 12.69
CA GLY A 89 -2.30 6.54 12.84
C GLY A 89 -1.98 5.76 11.58
N ILE A 90 -2.51 6.15 10.42
CA ILE A 90 -2.16 5.48 9.16
C ILE A 90 -0.69 5.69 8.79
N THR A 91 -0.13 6.88 9.05
CA THR A 91 1.29 7.15 8.76
C THR A 91 2.17 6.19 9.56
N LEU A 92 1.93 6.05 10.87
CA LEU A 92 2.65 5.09 11.72
C LEU A 92 2.43 3.65 11.27
N GLY A 93 1.20 3.29 10.92
CA GLY A 93 0.90 1.96 10.40
C GLY A 93 1.69 1.62 9.14
N VAL A 94 1.73 2.53 8.16
CA VAL A 94 2.47 2.33 6.91
C VAL A 94 3.98 2.35 7.14
N LEU A 95 4.50 3.17 8.06
CA LEU A 95 5.92 3.13 8.44
C LEU A 95 6.33 1.77 9.03
N LEU A 96 5.44 1.11 9.77
CA LEU A 96 5.72 -0.19 10.38
C LEU A 96 5.50 -1.37 9.43
N ALA A 97 4.50 -1.27 8.55
CA ALA A 97 4.03 -2.39 7.73
C ALA A 97 4.46 -2.32 6.25
N GLY A 98 4.84 -1.13 5.76
CA GLY A 98 5.04 -0.82 4.35
C GLY A 98 6.06 -1.72 3.65
N ASP A 99 7.27 -1.82 4.20
CA ASP A 99 8.35 -2.63 3.61
C ASP A 99 8.15 -4.15 3.78
N ILE A 100 7.17 -4.55 4.58
CA ILE A 100 6.88 -5.97 4.86
C ILE A 100 5.72 -6.48 4.01
N SER A 101 4.60 -5.77 4.03
CA SER A 101 3.31 -6.20 3.46
C SER A 101 2.81 -5.31 2.32
N GLY A 102 3.47 -4.17 2.07
CA GLY A 102 2.94 -3.08 1.27
C GLY A 102 2.14 -2.07 2.08
N GLY A 103 1.76 -2.39 3.34
CA GLY A 103 1.05 -1.48 4.24
C GLY A 103 -0.31 -1.05 3.67
N HIS A 104 -1.13 -2.01 3.26
CA HIS A 104 -2.47 -1.73 2.72
C HIS A 104 -3.39 -1.19 3.82
N LEU A 105 -3.43 -1.89 4.95
CA LEU A 105 -4.15 -1.56 6.19
C LEU A 105 -5.65 -1.29 6.03
N ASN A 106 -6.18 -1.57 4.84
CA ASN A 106 -7.49 -1.19 4.35
C ASN A 106 -7.93 -2.17 3.24
N PRO A 107 -9.10 -2.81 3.37
CA PRO A 107 -9.67 -3.67 2.35
C PRO A 107 -9.88 -2.99 1.00
N ALA A 108 -10.30 -1.72 0.98
CA ALA A 108 -10.49 -0.96 -0.26
C ALA A 108 -9.17 -0.76 -1.01
N VAL A 109 -8.07 -0.48 -0.30
CA VAL A 109 -6.72 -0.39 -0.88
C VAL A 109 -6.28 -1.76 -1.39
N THR A 110 -6.47 -2.81 -0.59
CA THR A 110 -6.10 -4.19 -0.96
C THR A 110 -6.78 -4.63 -2.25
N ILE A 111 -8.09 -4.39 -2.36
CA ILE A 111 -8.88 -4.71 -3.55
C ILE A 111 -8.43 -3.85 -4.74
N ALA A 112 -8.23 -2.54 -4.55
CA ALA A 112 -7.78 -1.65 -5.62
C ALA A 112 -6.39 -2.04 -6.15
N MET A 113 -5.47 -2.44 -5.27
CA MET A 113 -4.16 -2.97 -5.65
C MET A 113 -4.27 -4.29 -6.43
N ALA A 114 -5.18 -5.18 -6.03
CA ALA A 114 -5.42 -6.45 -6.72
C ALA A 114 -6.00 -6.26 -8.13
N VAL A 115 -6.93 -5.31 -8.27
CA VAL A 115 -7.56 -4.99 -9.56
C VAL A 115 -6.57 -4.25 -10.50
N HIS A 116 -5.81 -3.28 -9.98
CA HIS A 116 -5.10 -2.33 -10.83
C HIS A 116 -3.58 -2.45 -10.86
N ARG A 117 -2.95 -3.04 -9.83
CA ARG A 117 -1.49 -3.02 -9.61
C ARG A 117 -0.88 -4.42 -9.45
N GLY A 118 -1.64 -5.48 -9.73
CA GLY A 118 -1.12 -6.86 -9.79
C GLY A 118 -0.93 -7.53 -8.43
N PHE A 119 -1.53 -7.02 -7.36
CA PHE A 119 -1.50 -7.69 -6.06
C PHE A 119 -2.21 -9.06 -6.14
N PRO A 120 -1.63 -10.17 -5.63
CA PRO A 120 -2.19 -11.50 -5.80
C PRO A 120 -3.57 -11.66 -5.15
N TRP A 121 -4.58 -12.00 -5.94
CA TRP A 121 -5.95 -12.26 -5.45
C TRP A 121 -6.02 -13.34 -4.37
N THR A 122 -5.12 -14.32 -4.40
CA THR A 122 -5.02 -15.38 -3.39
C THR A 122 -4.66 -14.87 -1.99
N LYS A 123 -4.00 -13.70 -1.88
CA LYS A 123 -3.64 -13.07 -0.60
C LYS A 123 -4.74 -12.15 -0.06
N VAL A 124 -5.65 -11.68 -0.90
CA VAL A 124 -6.70 -10.71 -0.52
C VAL A 124 -7.51 -11.16 0.70
N PRO A 125 -8.05 -12.40 0.77
CA PRO A 125 -8.83 -12.82 1.95
C PRO A 125 -8.02 -12.77 3.25
N GLY A 126 -6.74 -13.17 3.21
CA GLY A 126 -5.86 -13.13 4.38
C GLY A 126 -5.56 -11.71 4.85
N TYR A 127 -5.34 -10.77 3.93
CA TYR A 127 -5.17 -9.34 4.25
C TYR A 127 -6.42 -8.76 4.91
N LEU A 128 -7.61 -9.03 4.37
CA LEU A 128 -8.87 -8.56 4.92
C LEU A 128 -9.11 -9.06 6.35
N ILE A 129 -8.81 -10.33 6.62
CA ILE A 129 -8.91 -10.92 7.97
C ILE A 129 -7.88 -10.29 8.91
N ALA A 130 -6.63 -10.15 8.47
CA ALA A 130 -5.55 -9.54 9.24
C ALA A 130 -5.87 -8.09 9.64
N GLN A 131 -6.33 -7.28 8.70
CA GLN A 131 -6.77 -5.90 8.93
C GLN A 131 -7.95 -5.87 9.91
N GLY A 132 -8.93 -6.77 9.77
CA GLY A 132 -10.05 -6.91 10.70
C GLY A 132 -9.61 -7.22 12.13
N ILE A 133 -8.66 -8.13 12.31
CA ILE A 133 -8.07 -8.45 13.63
C ILE A 133 -7.36 -7.22 14.21
N GLY A 134 -6.53 -6.55 13.41
CA GLY A 134 -5.83 -5.33 13.84
C GLY A 134 -6.79 -4.23 14.30
N ALA A 135 -7.85 -3.98 13.52
CA ALA A 135 -8.88 -3.00 13.86
C ALA A 135 -9.66 -3.38 15.13
N PHE A 136 -10.04 -4.64 15.28
CA PHE A 136 -10.71 -5.14 16.50
C PHE A 136 -9.84 -4.93 17.74
N LEU A 137 -8.54 -5.27 17.67
CA LEU A 137 -7.61 -5.11 18.78
C LEU A 137 -7.35 -3.63 19.09
N GLY A 138 -7.31 -2.76 18.06
CA GLY A 138 -7.20 -1.32 18.21
C GLY A 138 -8.37 -0.73 19.01
N ALA A 139 -9.60 -1.13 18.66
CA ALA A 139 -10.79 -0.72 19.41
C ALA A 139 -10.81 -1.26 20.83
N ALA A 140 -10.44 -2.53 21.02
CA ALA A 140 -10.40 -3.15 22.33
C ALA A 140 -9.41 -2.44 23.28
N ILE A 141 -8.22 -2.06 22.81
CA ILE A 141 -7.23 -1.38 23.65
C ILE A 141 -7.68 0.04 24.01
N ILE A 142 -8.27 0.78 23.06
CA ILE A 142 -8.77 2.14 23.34
C ILE A 142 -9.96 2.11 24.29
N PHE A 143 -10.87 1.15 24.13
CA PHE A 143 -11.95 0.94 25.09
C PHE A 143 -11.40 0.65 26.49
N ALA A 144 -10.39 -0.24 26.61
CA ALA A 144 -9.77 -0.55 27.90
C ALA A 144 -9.12 0.69 28.55
N CYS A 145 -8.41 1.52 27.76
CA CYS A 145 -7.80 2.76 28.23
C CYS A 145 -8.83 3.80 28.70
N TYR A 146 -9.99 3.87 28.04
CA TYR A 146 -10.99 4.91 28.29
C TYR A 146 -12.25 4.43 29.03
N ILE A 147 -12.33 3.17 29.46
CA ILE A 147 -13.56 2.57 30.03
C ILE A 147 -14.16 3.43 31.15
N ARG A 148 -13.33 4.01 32.03
CA ARG A 148 -13.79 4.88 33.12
C ARG A 148 -14.33 6.23 32.63
N GLY A 149 -13.74 6.79 31.59
CA GLY A 149 -14.24 8.00 30.95
C GLY A 149 -15.56 7.73 30.21
N ILE A 150 -15.65 6.59 29.53
CA ILE A 150 -16.87 6.14 28.86
C ILE A 150 -17.98 5.94 29.90
N ASP A 151 -17.73 5.20 30.99
CA ASP A 151 -18.69 4.99 32.10
C ASP A 151 -19.15 6.33 32.71
N HIS A 152 -18.24 7.30 32.84
CA HIS A 152 -18.57 8.62 33.37
C HIS A 152 -19.53 9.38 32.47
N VAL A 153 -19.38 9.25 31.14
CA VAL A 153 -20.22 9.94 30.16
C VAL A 153 -21.53 9.20 29.92
N ASP A 154 -21.50 7.88 29.73
CA ASP A 154 -22.67 7.08 29.35
C ASP A 154 -23.40 6.41 30.52
N GLY A 155 -22.89 6.56 31.75
CA GLY A 155 -23.48 5.96 32.96
C GLY A 155 -23.44 4.43 32.98
N GLY A 156 -22.62 3.82 32.11
CA GLY A 156 -22.58 2.38 31.88
C GLY A 156 -23.67 1.87 30.93
N HIS A 157 -24.46 2.75 30.31
CA HIS A 157 -25.60 2.35 29.46
C HIS A 157 -25.21 1.92 28.05
N ARG A 158 -23.98 2.22 27.58
CA ARG A 158 -23.45 1.83 26.26
C ARG A 158 -24.40 2.18 25.11
N THR A 159 -24.52 3.47 24.82
CA THR A 159 -25.52 3.99 23.88
C THR A 159 -24.94 4.27 22.49
N VAL A 160 -25.77 4.07 21.48
CA VAL A 160 -25.46 4.29 20.06
C VAL A 160 -26.12 5.59 19.57
N PRO A 161 -25.46 6.39 18.70
CA PRO A 161 -26.12 7.51 18.04
C PRO A 161 -27.36 7.05 17.25
N SER A 162 -28.48 7.78 17.32
CA SER A 162 -29.75 7.37 16.71
C SER A 162 -30.45 8.50 15.94
N TRP A 163 -31.11 8.14 14.82
CA TRP A 163 -31.92 9.02 13.97
C TRP A 163 -33.21 9.52 14.64
N THR A 164 -33.76 8.70 15.53
CA THR A 164 -35.14 8.87 16.03
C THR A 164 -35.26 9.80 17.23
N ARG A 165 -34.14 10.36 17.70
CA ARG A 165 -34.14 11.30 18.83
C ARG A 165 -33.29 12.53 18.53
N PRO A 166 -33.71 13.72 19.00
CA PRO A 166 -32.99 14.96 18.74
C PRO A 166 -31.55 14.91 19.30
N PRO A 167 -30.59 15.71 18.78
CA PRO A 167 -29.17 15.68 19.16
C PRO A 167 -28.91 15.73 20.68
N ASN A 168 -29.78 16.45 21.38
CA ASN A 168 -29.81 16.70 22.81
C ASN A 168 -30.45 15.56 23.64
N ALA A 169 -30.96 14.51 23.00
CA ALA A 169 -31.49 13.32 23.67
C ALA A 169 -30.43 12.27 24.00
N TYR A 170 -29.24 12.35 23.40
CA TYR A 170 -28.08 11.51 23.71
C TYR A 170 -26.76 12.28 23.70
N PRO A 171 -26.56 13.27 24.59
CA PRO A 171 -25.24 13.88 24.80
C PRO A 171 -24.19 12.87 25.31
N THR A 172 -24.60 11.62 25.55
CA THR A 172 -23.82 10.56 26.18
C THR A 172 -23.56 9.36 25.25
N ALA A 173 -23.92 9.43 23.96
CA ALA A 173 -23.65 8.35 23.01
C ALA A 173 -22.14 8.19 22.77
N THR A 174 -21.60 7.02 23.14
CA THR A 174 -20.16 6.73 23.09
C THR A 174 -19.77 5.77 21.97
N ALA A 175 -20.72 5.09 21.31
CA ALA A 175 -20.41 4.18 20.20
C ALA A 175 -19.71 4.86 19.02
N GLY A 176 -19.96 6.16 18.82
CA GLY A 176 -19.33 6.98 17.78
C GLY A 176 -17.83 7.22 17.98
N ILE A 177 -17.28 6.83 19.14
CA ILE A 177 -15.82 6.81 19.36
C ILE A 177 -15.15 5.76 18.46
N PHE A 178 -15.83 4.64 18.23
CA PHE A 178 -15.25 3.45 17.62
C PHE A 178 -15.74 3.23 16.18
N ALA A 179 -17.05 3.32 15.95
CA ALA A 179 -17.65 3.13 14.63
C ALA A 179 -18.22 4.43 14.07
N THR A 180 -18.33 4.54 12.75
CA THR A 180 -18.85 5.74 12.10
C THR A 180 -20.37 5.74 12.04
N TYR A 181 -20.97 6.91 12.22
CA TYR A 181 -22.40 7.10 12.03
C TYR A 181 -22.58 8.37 11.21
N PRO A 182 -23.52 8.39 10.25
CA PRO A 182 -23.70 9.53 9.39
C PRO A 182 -24.36 10.70 10.13
N ALA A 183 -24.23 11.91 9.60
CA ALA A 183 -24.94 13.07 10.11
C ALA A 183 -26.46 12.85 10.06
N GLN A 184 -27.19 13.47 10.99
CA GLN A 184 -28.65 13.29 11.14
C GLN A 184 -29.49 13.76 9.96
N TYR A 185 -28.93 14.51 9.01
CA TYR A 185 -29.63 14.91 7.79
C TYR A 185 -29.27 14.03 6.59
N MET A 186 -28.35 13.07 6.76
CA MET A 186 -27.80 12.27 5.69
C MET A 186 -28.74 11.12 5.31
N THR A 187 -28.98 10.94 4.01
CA THR A 187 -29.65 9.74 3.49
C THR A 187 -28.62 8.62 3.26
N THR A 188 -29.05 7.37 3.25
CA THR A 188 -28.17 6.23 2.93
C THR A 188 -27.51 6.39 1.55
N GLY A 189 -28.24 6.91 0.54
CA GLY A 189 -27.71 7.10 -0.81
C GLY A 189 -26.63 8.19 -0.90
N THR A 190 -26.85 9.33 -0.25
CA THR A 190 -25.84 10.40 -0.18
C THR A 190 -24.64 10.00 0.68
N GLY A 191 -24.86 9.25 1.77
CA GLY A 191 -23.78 8.68 2.57
C GLY A 191 -22.90 7.70 1.79
N PHE A 192 -23.51 6.85 0.95
CA PHE A 192 -22.78 5.98 0.03
C PHE A 192 -21.91 6.77 -0.94
N LEU A 193 -22.46 7.83 -1.54
CA LEU A 193 -21.70 8.71 -2.44
C LEU A 193 -20.49 9.34 -1.72
N VAL A 194 -20.67 9.84 -0.50
CA VAL A 194 -19.60 10.45 0.29
C VAL A 194 -18.49 9.45 0.62
N GLU A 195 -18.83 8.25 1.11
CA GLU A 195 -17.85 7.20 1.42
C GLU A 195 -17.11 6.71 0.16
N MET A 196 -17.83 6.56 -0.95
CA MET A 196 -17.24 6.22 -2.25
C MET A 196 -16.25 7.29 -2.69
N MET A 197 -16.66 8.57 -2.73
CA MET A 197 -15.82 9.67 -3.19
C MET A 197 -14.63 9.94 -2.26
N GLY A 198 -14.84 9.87 -0.94
CA GLY A 198 -13.76 9.98 0.04
C GLY A 198 -12.72 8.89 -0.15
N THR A 199 -13.17 7.65 -0.39
CA THR A 199 -12.24 6.55 -0.68
C THR A 199 -11.55 6.70 -2.02
N THR A 200 -12.25 7.21 -3.05
CA THR A 200 -11.63 7.52 -4.34
C THR A 200 -10.48 8.51 -4.18
N VAL A 201 -10.68 9.62 -3.45
CA VAL A 201 -9.63 10.63 -3.20
C VAL A 201 -8.47 10.03 -2.40
N PHE A 202 -8.78 9.28 -1.33
CA PHE A 202 -7.76 8.61 -0.54
C PHE A 202 -6.90 7.65 -1.38
N VAL A 203 -7.53 6.76 -2.16
CA VAL A 203 -6.83 5.75 -2.95
C VAL A 203 -6.07 6.37 -4.12
N LEU A 204 -6.55 7.48 -4.71
CA LEU A 204 -5.76 8.27 -5.66
C LEU A 204 -4.46 8.78 -5.03
N GLY A 205 -4.53 9.27 -3.78
CA GLY A 205 -3.36 9.67 -3.01
C GLY A 205 -2.38 8.51 -2.76
N VAL A 206 -2.90 7.32 -2.41
CA VAL A 206 -2.10 6.09 -2.26
C VAL A 206 -1.41 5.70 -3.57
N PHE A 207 -2.14 5.70 -4.69
CA PHE A 207 -1.55 5.40 -5.99
C PHE A 207 -0.51 6.44 -6.41
N ALA A 208 -0.73 7.72 -6.16
CA ALA A 208 0.25 8.77 -6.42
C ALA A 208 1.50 8.62 -5.55
N ALA A 209 1.34 8.24 -4.27
CA ALA A 209 2.44 8.06 -3.33
C ALA A 209 3.30 6.83 -3.64
N THR A 210 2.69 5.77 -4.17
CA THR A 210 3.36 4.50 -4.48
C THR A 210 3.88 4.42 -5.92
N GLU A 211 3.55 5.39 -6.77
CA GLU A 211 3.98 5.46 -8.17
C GLU A 211 5.44 5.94 -8.27
N PRO A 212 6.40 5.08 -8.67
CA PRO A 212 7.82 5.45 -8.71
C PRO A 212 8.13 6.59 -9.69
N ARG A 213 7.26 6.79 -10.67
CA ARG A 213 7.43 7.76 -11.76
C ARG A 213 6.83 9.12 -11.42
N ASN A 214 6.15 9.24 -10.28
CA ASN A 214 5.59 10.50 -9.81
C ASN A 214 6.68 11.36 -9.17
N GLY A 215 7.26 12.27 -9.96
CA GLY A 215 8.32 13.18 -9.51
C GLY A 215 7.92 14.10 -8.34
N ALA A 216 6.62 14.34 -8.12
CA ALA A 216 6.13 15.13 -6.98
C ALA A 216 6.39 14.44 -5.62
N MET A 217 6.68 13.13 -5.62
CA MET A 217 7.05 12.37 -4.44
C MET A 217 8.55 12.44 -4.10
N ALA A 218 9.36 13.14 -4.90
CA ALA A 218 10.80 13.25 -4.65
C ALA A 218 11.07 13.85 -3.26
N GLY A 219 11.74 13.06 -2.40
CA GLY A 219 12.08 13.46 -1.03
C GLY A 219 10.95 13.30 0.01
N LEU A 220 9.72 12.97 -0.40
CA LEU A 220 8.60 12.74 0.51
C LEU A 220 8.47 11.25 0.83
N ASN A 221 8.41 10.91 2.13
CA ASN A 221 8.16 9.54 2.54
C ASN A 221 6.72 9.10 2.16
N LYS A 222 6.60 7.91 1.57
CA LYS A 222 5.30 7.36 1.10
C LYS A 222 4.25 7.31 2.21
N ALA A 223 4.64 6.94 3.43
CA ALA A 223 3.72 6.86 4.57
C ALA A 223 3.13 8.23 4.92
N VAL A 224 3.94 9.29 4.86
CA VAL A 224 3.50 10.66 5.12
C VAL A 224 2.51 11.12 4.05
N ALA A 225 2.77 10.81 2.77
CA ALA A 225 1.83 11.13 1.68
C ALA A 225 0.49 10.40 1.82
N VAL A 226 0.51 9.14 2.26
CA VAL A 226 -0.72 8.37 2.58
C VAL A 226 -1.48 9.03 3.75
N GLY A 227 -0.77 9.46 4.79
CA GLY A 227 -1.34 10.23 5.92
C GLY A 227 -2.00 11.53 5.48
N ILE A 228 -1.31 12.33 4.66
CA ILE A 228 -1.86 13.57 4.08
C ILE A 228 -3.15 13.30 3.30
N SER A 229 -3.20 12.18 2.58
CA SER A 229 -4.38 11.80 1.78
C SER A 229 -5.60 11.52 2.67
N ILE A 230 -5.43 10.78 3.78
CA ILE A 230 -6.51 10.60 4.78
C ILE A 230 -6.88 11.92 5.43
N PHE A 231 -5.89 12.74 5.80
CA PHE A 231 -6.14 14.03 6.43
C PHE A 231 -7.02 14.93 5.54
N ALA A 232 -6.70 15.01 4.26
CA ALA A 232 -7.47 15.80 3.28
C ALA A 232 -8.94 15.33 3.20
N VAL A 233 -9.18 14.02 3.14
CA VAL A 233 -10.53 13.45 3.14
C VAL A 233 -11.27 13.75 4.43
N GLY A 234 -10.61 13.57 5.59
CA GLY A 234 -11.20 13.86 6.89
C GLY A 234 -11.61 15.33 7.05
N VAL A 235 -10.78 16.26 6.56
CA VAL A 235 -11.09 17.71 6.56
C VAL A 235 -12.26 18.02 5.64
N ALA A 236 -12.29 17.45 4.42
CA ALA A 236 -13.28 17.79 3.41
C ALA A 236 -14.65 17.14 3.63
N LEU A 237 -14.68 15.88 4.04
CA LEU A 237 -15.89 15.04 4.05
C LEU A 237 -16.24 14.47 5.42
N GLY A 238 -15.37 14.65 6.43
CA GLY A 238 -15.55 13.99 7.71
C GLY A 238 -16.79 14.41 8.51
N GLY A 239 -17.35 15.59 8.25
CA GLY A 239 -18.59 16.04 8.90
C GLY A 239 -19.83 15.28 8.45
N GLU A 240 -19.79 14.66 7.27
CA GLU A 240 -20.96 14.03 6.65
C GLU A 240 -21.15 12.59 7.14
N THR A 241 -20.08 11.78 7.13
CA THR A 241 -20.12 10.34 7.44
C THR A 241 -19.02 9.87 8.40
N SER A 242 -18.22 10.79 8.96
CA SER A 242 -17.03 10.47 9.77
C SER A 242 -15.95 9.69 9.02
N PHE A 243 -15.92 9.81 7.67
CA PHE A 243 -14.84 9.36 6.78
C PHE A 243 -14.36 7.92 7.06
N ALA A 244 -15.26 6.94 7.05
CA ALA A 244 -14.87 5.57 7.36
C ALA A 244 -13.78 5.07 6.40
N ILE A 245 -14.04 5.18 5.09
CA ILE A 245 -13.15 4.92 3.93
C ILE A 245 -12.37 3.59 3.95
N ASN A 246 -12.64 2.75 4.94
CA ASN A 246 -11.94 1.52 5.28
C ASN A 246 -12.94 0.57 5.94
N PRO A 247 -13.34 -0.51 5.24
CA PRO A 247 -14.36 -1.44 5.73
C PRO A 247 -14.03 -2.06 7.09
N THR A 248 -12.78 -2.47 7.33
CA THR A 248 -12.38 -3.10 8.59
C THR A 248 -12.25 -2.12 9.75
N ARG A 249 -11.87 -0.86 9.47
CA ARG A 249 -11.80 0.21 10.49
C ARG A 249 -13.17 0.57 11.05
N ASP A 250 -14.25 0.24 10.35
CA ASP A 250 -15.61 0.46 10.84
C ASP A 250 -16.26 -0.84 11.35
N PHE A 251 -16.24 -1.90 10.54
CA PHE A 251 -16.96 -3.13 10.85
C PHE A 251 -16.38 -3.90 12.05
N ALA A 252 -15.06 -3.98 12.17
CA ALA A 252 -14.45 -4.73 13.26
C ALA A 252 -14.69 -4.05 14.63
N PRO A 253 -14.57 -2.71 14.76
CA PRO A 253 -15.02 -2.03 15.97
C PRO A 253 -16.51 -2.21 16.27
N ARG A 254 -17.42 -2.26 15.28
CA ARG A 254 -18.84 -2.58 15.55
C ARG A 254 -19.03 -3.96 16.19
N ILE A 255 -18.30 -4.98 15.72
CA ILE A 255 -18.32 -6.31 16.33
C ILE A 255 -17.85 -6.23 17.78
N PHE A 256 -16.76 -5.49 18.03
CA PHE A 256 -16.27 -5.28 19.39
C PHE A 256 -17.33 -4.59 20.28
N LEU A 257 -17.98 -3.53 19.79
CA LEU A 257 -19.05 -2.83 20.51
C LEU A 257 -20.21 -3.74 20.88
N LEU A 258 -20.63 -4.62 19.96
CA LEU A 258 -21.65 -5.63 20.23
C LEU A 258 -21.26 -6.52 21.43
N MET A 259 -19.98 -6.89 21.53
CA MET A 259 -19.46 -7.74 22.61
C MET A 259 -19.38 -7.04 23.97
N VAL A 260 -19.20 -5.71 24.00
CA VAL A 260 -19.05 -4.93 25.25
C VAL A 260 -20.33 -4.21 25.68
N GLY A 261 -21.48 -4.61 25.12
CA GLY A 261 -22.80 -4.27 25.66
C GLY A 261 -23.55 -3.15 24.94
N TYR A 262 -23.06 -2.64 23.80
CA TYR A 262 -23.81 -1.65 23.01
C TYR A 262 -25.04 -2.23 22.29
N GLY A 263 -25.18 -3.56 22.27
CA GLY A 263 -26.31 -4.25 21.66
C GLY A 263 -26.30 -4.22 20.13
N SER A 264 -27.36 -4.76 19.51
CA SER A 264 -27.48 -4.87 18.05
C SER A 264 -27.70 -3.52 17.36
N GLU A 265 -27.96 -2.45 18.11
CA GLU A 265 -28.18 -1.10 17.57
C GLU A 265 -26.95 -0.58 16.81
N VAL A 266 -25.75 -1.07 17.12
CA VAL A 266 -24.51 -0.76 16.37
C VAL A 266 -24.58 -1.16 14.90
N PHE A 267 -25.48 -2.10 14.54
CA PHE A 267 -25.75 -2.49 13.16
C PHE A 267 -27.09 -1.95 12.64
N SER A 268 -28.11 -1.73 13.48
CA SER A 268 -29.41 -1.25 12.98
C SER A 268 -29.58 0.27 12.90
N ALA A 269 -28.68 1.05 13.53
CA ALA A 269 -28.76 2.50 13.53
C ALA A 269 -28.66 3.09 12.11
N PHE A 270 -29.37 4.20 11.90
CA PHE A 270 -29.40 4.96 10.63
C PHE A 270 -29.80 4.12 9.40
N ASN A 271 -30.85 3.31 9.55
CA ASN A 271 -31.37 2.44 8.49
C ASN A 271 -30.30 1.43 8.03
N ASP A 272 -29.78 0.68 9.01
CA ASP A 272 -28.76 -0.33 8.84
C ASP A 272 -27.46 0.20 8.19
N TYR A 273 -26.99 1.39 8.59
CA TYR A 273 -25.90 2.10 7.88
C TYR A 273 -24.57 1.32 7.77
N TRP A 274 -24.34 0.32 8.63
CA TRP A 274 -23.09 -0.46 8.69
C TRP A 274 -22.60 -1.02 7.34
N TRP A 275 -23.52 -1.32 6.41
CA TRP A 275 -23.14 -1.87 5.10
C TRP A 275 -22.56 -0.80 4.16
N VAL A 276 -22.84 0.48 4.40
CA VAL A 276 -22.34 1.58 3.56
C VAL A 276 -20.82 1.70 3.67
N PRO A 277 -20.20 1.84 4.86
CA PRO A 277 -18.74 1.76 5.03
C PRO A 277 -18.12 0.42 4.60
N MET A 278 -18.90 -0.65 4.50
CA MET A 278 -18.41 -1.94 4.02
C MET A 278 -18.24 -1.97 2.49
N ILE A 279 -19.20 -1.40 1.75
CA ILE A 279 -19.31 -1.57 0.29
C ILE A 279 -18.88 -0.32 -0.49
N ALA A 280 -19.21 0.88 -0.02
CA ALA A 280 -18.86 2.11 -0.72
C ALA A 280 -17.33 2.30 -0.89
N PRO A 281 -16.50 2.00 0.13
CA PRO A 281 -15.05 2.19 -0.02
C PRO A 281 -14.39 1.31 -1.09
N PRO A 282 -14.63 -0.02 -1.17
CA PRO A 282 -14.11 -0.83 -2.27
C PRO A 282 -14.52 -0.31 -3.66
N VAL A 283 -15.76 0.16 -3.83
CA VAL A 283 -16.22 0.79 -5.08
C VAL A 283 -15.42 2.05 -5.38
N GLY A 284 -15.22 2.91 -4.38
CA GLY A 284 -14.40 4.12 -4.50
C GLY A 284 -12.93 3.83 -4.85
N GLY A 285 -12.35 2.78 -4.27
CA GLY A 285 -10.97 2.36 -4.55
C GLY A 285 -10.76 1.84 -5.97
N VAL A 286 -11.72 1.06 -6.50
CA VAL A 286 -11.71 0.64 -7.91
C VAL A 286 -11.87 1.85 -8.84
N LEU A 287 -12.79 2.78 -8.51
CA LEU A 287 -12.96 4.01 -9.29
C LEU A 287 -11.68 4.85 -9.33
N ALA A 288 -10.93 4.96 -8.23
CA ALA A 288 -9.63 5.63 -8.20
C ALA A 288 -8.64 5.03 -9.21
N GLY A 289 -8.62 3.71 -9.35
CA GLY A 289 -7.74 3.03 -10.31
C GLY A 289 -8.13 3.25 -11.76
N ILE A 290 -9.43 3.33 -12.05
CA ILE A 290 -9.95 3.72 -13.37
C ILE A 290 -9.51 5.15 -13.70
N ILE A 291 -9.75 6.09 -12.78
CA ILE A 291 -9.36 7.50 -12.92
C ILE A 291 -7.84 7.62 -13.14
N MET A 292 -7.03 6.99 -12.29
CA MET A 292 -5.57 7.04 -12.38
C MET A 292 -5.09 6.53 -13.75
N ARG A 293 -5.71 5.49 -14.32
CA ARG A 293 -5.37 4.97 -15.65
C ARG A 293 -5.74 5.92 -16.79
N MET A 294 -6.82 6.70 -16.65
CA MET A 294 -7.24 7.69 -17.64
C MET A 294 -6.32 8.92 -17.68
N PHE A 295 -5.94 9.43 -16.51
CA PHE A 295 -5.06 10.61 -16.40
C PHE A 295 -3.60 10.24 -16.63
N CYS A 296 -3.16 9.16 -16.01
CA CYS A 296 -1.78 8.70 -16.08
C CYS A 296 -1.71 7.55 -17.06
N CYS A 297 -2.02 7.78 -18.34
CA CYS A 297 -1.54 6.95 -19.45
C CYS A 297 -0.01 6.99 -19.50
N TRP A 298 0.64 6.58 -18.41
CA TRP A 298 2.05 6.32 -18.40
C TRP A 298 2.20 5.07 -19.27
N PRO A 299 2.90 5.16 -20.40
CA PRO A 299 3.01 4.03 -21.30
C PRO A 299 3.57 2.86 -20.49
N LYS A 300 2.86 1.72 -20.52
CA LYS A 300 3.52 0.46 -20.25
C LYS A 300 4.69 0.45 -21.23
N SER A 301 5.94 0.54 -20.78
CA SER A 301 7.00 0.15 -21.70
C SER A 301 6.67 -1.29 -22.08
N ALA A 302 6.62 -1.57 -23.38
CA ALA A 302 6.29 -2.90 -23.89
C ALA A 302 7.21 -3.99 -23.29
N GLU A 303 8.36 -3.62 -22.75
CA GLU A 303 9.28 -4.48 -21.96
C GLU A 303 8.65 -5.09 -20.70
N GLU A 304 7.73 -4.42 -20.01
CA GLU A 304 7.24 -4.88 -18.69
C GLU A 304 6.12 -5.92 -18.79
N TYR A 305 5.45 -6.02 -19.94
CA TYR A 305 4.51 -7.11 -20.25
C TYR A 305 5.23 -8.33 -20.87
N GLY A 306 6.29 -8.10 -21.67
CA GLY A 306 7.03 -9.16 -22.36
C GLY A 306 7.91 -10.03 -21.47
N ARG A 307 8.38 -9.52 -20.32
CA ARG A 307 9.15 -10.32 -19.35
C ARG A 307 8.33 -11.37 -18.59
N VAL A 308 7.00 -11.30 -18.62
CA VAL A 308 6.15 -12.20 -17.84
C VAL A 308 5.78 -13.48 -18.59
N ASN A 309 6.06 -13.64 -19.90
CA ASN A 309 5.69 -14.88 -20.60
C ASN A 309 6.63 -15.43 -21.70
N THR A 310 7.82 -14.85 -22.00
CA THR A 310 8.58 -15.31 -23.19
C THR A 310 10.11 -15.39 -23.12
N HIS A 311 10.79 -15.31 -21.96
CA HIS A 311 12.28 -15.45 -21.93
C HIS A 311 12.82 -16.59 -21.06
N LEU A 312 12.09 -17.70 -20.92
CA LEU A 312 12.67 -18.91 -20.32
C LEU A 312 13.27 -19.90 -21.32
N PHE A 313 13.15 -19.68 -22.63
CA PHE A 313 13.88 -20.49 -23.61
C PHE A 313 14.22 -19.63 -24.83
N GLU A 314 15.51 -19.66 -25.19
CA GLU A 314 16.12 -19.07 -26.40
C GLU A 314 16.30 -17.54 -26.35
N ASP A 315 17.52 -17.07 -25.99
CA ASP A 315 18.25 -16.04 -26.75
C ASP A 315 19.58 -15.55 -26.13
N ASP A 316 20.20 -16.26 -25.18
CA ASP A 316 21.57 -15.93 -24.71
C ASP A 316 22.69 -16.85 -25.24
N LEU A 317 22.48 -17.58 -26.35
CA LEU A 317 23.53 -18.40 -26.97
C LEU A 317 24.25 -17.79 -28.19
N VAL A 318 23.99 -16.52 -28.56
CA VAL A 318 24.59 -15.95 -29.78
C VAL A 318 25.48 -14.72 -29.57
N GLU A 319 25.40 -13.98 -28.46
CA GLU A 319 26.13 -12.71 -28.34
C GLU A 319 27.51 -12.74 -27.63
N GLU A 320 28.00 -13.92 -27.23
CA GLU A 320 29.35 -14.04 -26.62
C GLU A 320 30.45 -14.63 -27.53
N ARG A 321 30.14 -15.02 -28.78
CA ARG A 321 31.17 -15.54 -29.71
C ARG A 321 31.84 -14.49 -30.59
N GLY A 322 31.49 -13.21 -30.47
CA GLY A 322 31.99 -12.14 -31.35
C GLY A 322 33.15 -11.28 -30.84
N LYS A 323 33.48 -11.30 -29.54
CA LYS A 323 34.45 -10.36 -28.92
C LYS A 323 35.64 -11.06 -28.26
N ARG A 324 36.29 -11.99 -28.97
CA ARG A 324 37.59 -12.53 -28.55
C ARG A 324 38.47 -12.86 -29.76
N VAL A 325 38.96 -11.85 -30.49
CA VAL A 325 40.30 -11.87 -31.11
C VAL A 325 40.77 -10.41 -31.30
N THR A 326 42.07 -10.18 -31.08
CA THR A 326 42.90 -8.99 -31.35
C THR A 326 42.83 -7.83 -30.36
N GLU A 327 43.66 -7.90 -29.31
CA GLU A 327 44.57 -6.80 -29.00
C GLU A 327 45.83 -7.34 -28.32
N THR A 328 46.89 -7.50 -29.12
CA THR A 328 48.29 -7.62 -28.64
C THR A 328 49.06 -6.41 -29.13
N ASN A 329 49.78 -5.78 -28.20
CA ASN A 329 50.92 -4.87 -28.37
C ASN A 329 50.65 -3.39 -28.75
N GLY A 330 50.63 -2.53 -27.72
CA GLY A 330 51.64 -1.47 -27.60
C GLY A 330 51.32 -0.07 -28.17
N LYS A 331 51.46 0.93 -27.27
CA LYS A 331 51.60 2.40 -27.48
C LYS A 331 50.34 3.19 -27.85
N VAL A 332 49.79 3.86 -26.84
CA VAL A 332 48.81 4.95 -27.01
C VAL A 332 49.53 6.23 -27.44
N ARG A 333 49.22 6.71 -28.66
CA ARG A 333 49.48 8.10 -29.08
C ARG A 333 48.13 8.74 -29.40
N ARG A 334 47.78 9.81 -28.68
CA ARG A 334 46.56 10.60 -28.93
C ARG A 334 46.75 11.44 -30.20
N THR A 335 45.85 11.27 -31.17
CA THR A 335 45.60 12.27 -32.22
C THR A 335 44.11 12.33 -32.54
N SER A 336 43.56 13.54 -32.41
CA SER A 336 42.25 13.97 -32.87
C SER A 336 42.12 13.91 -34.40
N GLY A 337 41.00 13.42 -34.93
CA GLY A 337 40.68 13.57 -36.34
C GLY A 337 39.47 12.75 -36.79
N THR A 338 38.35 13.43 -37.03
CA THR A 338 37.17 12.93 -37.77
C THR A 338 37.54 12.61 -39.22
N ARG A 339 37.20 11.40 -39.72
CA ARG A 339 37.12 11.12 -41.17
C ARG A 339 35.93 10.23 -41.54
N SER A 340 35.46 10.50 -42.74
CA SER A 340 34.21 10.12 -43.42
C SER A 340 34.21 8.70 -43.97
N ALA A 341 33.02 8.10 -44.07
CA ALA A 341 32.72 6.76 -44.56
C ALA A 341 32.81 6.62 -46.09
N ALA A 342 34.02 6.71 -46.65
CA ALA A 342 34.24 6.58 -48.10
C ALA A 342 35.36 5.63 -48.54
N GLU A 343 35.89 4.77 -47.66
CA GLU A 343 36.97 3.83 -48.02
C GLU A 343 36.70 2.43 -47.45
N LEU A 344 35.82 1.64 -48.10
CA LEU A 344 35.73 0.20 -47.90
C LEU A 344 35.53 -0.55 -49.23
N ASP A 345 36.28 -1.66 -49.35
CA ASP A 345 36.56 -2.52 -50.51
C ASP A 345 35.32 -3.21 -51.15
N PRO A 346 35.22 -3.33 -52.50
CA PRO A 346 34.07 -3.91 -53.23
C PRO A 346 33.72 -5.39 -52.99
N GLN A 347 34.45 -6.18 -52.20
CA GLN A 347 34.16 -7.62 -52.04
C GLN A 347 33.10 -7.96 -50.98
N MET A 348 32.68 -7.02 -50.13
CA MET A 348 31.66 -7.27 -49.09
C MET A 348 30.20 -7.12 -49.57
N ARG A 349 29.97 -6.73 -50.83
CA ARG A 349 28.63 -6.42 -51.37
C ARG A 349 27.83 -7.64 -51.86
N ARG A 350 28.27 -8.87 -51.55
CA ARG A 350 27.73 -10.11 -52.16
C ARG A 350 26.99 -11.05 -51.19
N ARG A 351 26.61 -10.59 -49.99
CA ARG A 351 25.83 -11.38 -49.03
C ARG A 351 24.55 -10.73 -48.49
N GLU A 352 24.19 -9.53 -48.96
CA GLU A 352 22.94 -8.86 -48.59
C GLU A 352 22.09 -8.53 -49.81
N ILE A 353 21.75 -9.55 -50.60
CA ILE A 353 20.56 -9.51 -51.46
C ILE A 353 19.97 -10.93 -51.48
N SER A 354 19.11 -11.22 -50.50
CA SER A 354 17.99 -12.15 -50.61
C SER A 354 17.07 -11.94 -49.40
N ALA A 355 16.37 -10.80 -49.42
CA ALA A 355 15.04 -10.77 -48.85
C ALA A 355 14.07 -11.29 -49.93
N GLU A 356 12.92 -11.81 -49.50
CA GLU A 356 11.80 -12.34 -50.28
C GLU A 356 11.96 -13.78 -50.78
N THR A 357 11.42 -14.74 -50.03
CA THR A 357 10.31 -15.61 -50.47
C THR A 357 9.78 -16.41 -49.27
N ALA A 358 8.46 -16.61 -49.23
CA ALA A 358 7.70 -17.63 -48.48
C ALA A 358 7.22 -17.29 -47.05
N ALA A 359 6.08 -16.57 -47.01
CA ALA A 359 4.97 -16.98 -46.15
C ALA A 359 4.51 -18.40 -46.53
N THR A 360 4.25 -19.29 -45.56
CA THR A 360 3.15 -20.29 -45.50
C THR A 360 3.30 -21.09 -44.19
N TYR A 361 2.17 -21.47 -43.58
CA TYR A 361 1.95 -22.35 -42.41
C TYR A 361 1.82 -21.65 -41.05
N LEU A 362 0.59 -21.22 -40.75
CA LEU A 362 -0.13 -21.57 -39.51
C LEU A 362 -1.64 -21.44 -39.81
N ASN A 363 -2.29 -22.60 -39.96
CA ASN A 363 -3.72 -22.80 -39.71
C ASN A 363 -3.85 -23.29 -38.27
#